data_AF-A0A442WI98-F1
#
_entry.id   AF-A0A442WI98-F1
#
_cell.length_a   1.000
_cell.length_b   1.000
_cell.length_c   1.000
_cell.angle_alpha   90.00
_cell.angle_beta   90.00
_cell.angle_gamma   90.00
#
_symmetry.space_group_name_H-M   'P 1'
#
loop_
_entity.id
_entity.type
_entity.pdbx_description
1 polymer ?
#
loop_
_entity_poly.entity_id
_entity_poly.type
_entity_poly.pdbx_seq_one_letter_code
_entity_poly.pdbx_strand_id
1 'polypeptide(L)'
;MTYRAVAAITLMLVAAATPALATESIVCSADGNAASIDVLMGHTAVIAVARVWLDAGGRNWTTDGQPGSTKVIVGQAFEDDQQMAIDLTDEGISSIVAKLRLVKASEQSNFAMGGTLSIDGVGAWAVTCPEF
;
A
#
# COMPACT_ATOMS: atom_id res chain seq x y z
N MET A 1 2.10 52.26 25.46
CA MET A 1 1.88 50.99 26.19
C MET A 1 1.18 50.00 25.25
N THR A 2 1.78 49.59 24.12
CA THR A 2 1.02 48.83 23.09
C THR A 2 1.88 48.03 22.07
N TYR A 3 3.15 47.68 22.36
CA TYR A 3 3.99 46.91 21.40
C TYR A 3 4.48 45.54 21.88
N ARG A 4 4.24 45.16 23.15
CA ARG A 4 4.79 43.91 23.72
C ARG A 4 3.87 42.68 23.58
N ALA A 5 2.61 42.88 23.17
CA ALA A 5 1.62 41.79 23.10
C ALA A 5 1.54 41.09 21.73
N VAL A 6 1.99 41.73 20.65
CA VAL A 6 1.81 41.21 19.28
C VAL A 6 2.85 40.14 18.92
N ALA A 7 4.06 40.21 19.49
CA ALA A 7 5.16 39.28 19.18
C ALA A 7 4.98 37.87 19.77
N ALA A 8 4.13 37.70 20.79
CA ALA A 8 3.94 36.42 21.44
C ALA A 8 2.99 35.48 20.69
N ILE A 9 2.09 36.02 19.86
CA ILE A 9 1.04 35.24 19.18
C ILE A 9 1.58 34.58 17.90
N THR A 10 2.55 35.19 17.22
CA THR A 10 3.15 34.65 15.99
C THR A 10 4.10 33.47 16.23
N LEU A 11 4.74 33.37 17.40
CA LEU A 11 5.67 32.29 17.71
C LEU A 11 4.97 30.96 18.07
N MET A 12 3.69 30.99 18.45
CA MET A 12 2.93 29.78 18.83
C MET A 12 2.38 28.99 17.63
N LEU A 13 2.22 29.59 16.44
CA LEU A 13 1.63 28.90 15.28
C LEU A 13 2.59 27.95 14.55
N VAL A 14 3.90 28.07 14.74
CA VAL A 14 4.91 27.26 14.02
C VAL A 14 5.18 25.91 14.72
N ALA A 15 4.77 25.77 15.99
CA ALA A 15 5.02 24.56 16.78
C ALA A 15 3.97 23.44 16.59
N ALA A 16 2.91 23.67 15.81
CA ALA A 16 1.86 22.70 15.55
C ALA A 16 1.99 21.97 14.20
N ALA A 17 3.10 22.15 13.48
CA ALA A 17 3.42 21.36 12.30
C ALA A 17 3.92 19.97 12.75
N THR A 18 3.03 19.14 13.29
CA THR A 18 3.29 17.71 13.36
C THR A 18 3.47 17.22 11.92
N PRO A 19 4.53 16.45 11.60
CA PRO A 19 4.61 15.82 10.29
C PRO A 19 3.30 15.04 10.09
N ALA A 20 2.60 15.34 8.99
CA ALA A 20 1.51 14.50 8.54
C ALA A 20 2.15 13.17 8.16
N LEU A 21 2.21 12.23 9.11
CA LEU A 21 2.54 10.85 8.85
C LEU A 21 1.36 10.27 8.08
N ALA A 22 1.32 10.52 6.76
CA ALA A 22 0.43 9.80 5.88
C ALA A 22 0.84 8.33 5.97
N THR A 23 -0.04 7.53 6.55
CA THR A 23 0.03 6.09 6.37
C THR A 23 -0.37 5.85 4.91
N GLU A 24 0.62 5.76 4.03
CA GLU A 24 0.39 5.61 2.58
C GLU A 24 0.07 4.15 2.26
N SER A 25 -1.17 3.95 1.80
CA SER A 25 -1.61 2.68 1.22
C SER A 25 -1.51 2.74 -0.28
N ILE A 26 -0.93 1.70 -0.88
CA ILE A 26 -1.02 1.46 -2.32
C ILE A 26 -2.26 0.61 -2.56
N VAL A 27 -3.27 1.20 -3.21
CA VAL A 27 -4.50 0.50 -3.56
C VAL A 27 -4.52 0.22 -5.05
N CYS A 28 -4.54 -1.04 -5.42
CA CYS A 28 -4.62 -1.49 -6.80
C CYS A 28 -5.92 -2.25 -7.02
N SER A 29 -6.58 -2.01 -8.15
CA SER A 29 -7.83 -2.70 -8.51
C SER A 29 -7.86 -3.11 -9.97
N ALA A 30 -8.51 -4.24 -10.23
CA ALA A 30 -8.89 -4.66 -11.57
C ALA A 30 -10.17 -3.94 -12.01
N ASP A 31 -10.43 -3.92 -13.32
CA ASP A 31 -11.66 -3.36 -13.86
C ASP A 31 -12.92 -3.96 -13.19
N GLY A 32 -13.89 -3.11 -12.91
CA GLY A 32 -15.10 -3.48 -12.17
C GLY A 32 -14.87 -4.01 -10.75
N ASN A 33 -13.70 -3.78 -10.14
CA ASN A 33 -13.29 -4.34 -8.84
C ASN A 33 -13.36 -5.88 -8.77
N ALA A 34 -13.10 -6.56 -9.89
CA ALA A 34 -13.08 -8.03 -9.93
C ALA A 34 -12.02 -8.65 -9.00
N ALA A 35 -10.96 -7.89 -8.73
CA ALA A 35 -9.97 -8.14 -7.70
C ALA A 35 -9.38 -6.81 -7.22
N SER A 36 -9.00 -6.72 -5.94
CA SER A 36 -8.34 -5.54 -5.38
C SER A 36 -7.33 -5.92 -4.30
N ILE A 37 -6.30 -5.11 -4.15
CA ILE A 37 -5.31 -5.24 -3.10
C ILE A 37 -4.98 -3.86 -2.51
N ASP A 38 -5.01 -3.75 -1.20
CA ASP A 38 -4.52 -2.63 -0.41
C ASP A 38 -3.26 -3.07 0.31
N VAL A 39 -2.16 -2.37 0.04
CA VAL A 39 -0.85 -2.60 0.64
C VAL A 39 -0.52 -1.41 1.51
N LEU A 40 -0.59 -1.61 2.82
CA LEU A 40 -0.17 -0.64 3.80
C LEU A 40 1.35 -0.61 3.88
N MET A 41 1.96 0.50 3.51
CA MET A 41 3.41 0.66 3.60
C MET A 41 3.82 1.01 5.03
N GLY A 42 4.95 0.45 5.45
CA GLY A 42 5.63 0.71 6.72
C GLY A 42 6.62 1.87 6.60
N HIS A 43 7.06 2.38 7.75
CA HIS A 43 7.81 3.64 7.84
C HIS A 43 9.34 3.49 7.77
N THR A 44 9.88 2.56 6.99
CA THR A 44 11.33 2.33 6.90
C THR A 44 11.90 2.79 5.56
N ALA A 45 13.23 2.91 5.47
CA ALA A 45 13.93 3.30 4.24
C ALA A 45 13.97 2.21 3.16
N VAL A 46 13.23 1.11 3.35
CA VAL A 46 13.11 -0.02 2.43
C VAL A 46 11.63 -0.37 2.28
N ILE A 47 11.25 -1.11 1.24
CA ILE A 47 9.88 -1.65 1.15
C ILE A 47 9.57 -2.50 2.39
N ALA A 48 8.75 -1.94 3.27
CA ALA A 48 8.22 -2.63 4.43
C ALA A 48 6.71 -2.70 4.23
N VAL A 49 6.19 -3.91 4.05
CA VAL A 49 4.75 -4.10 3.95
C VAL A 49 4.22 -4.34 5.36
N ALA A 50 3.46 -3.38 5.89
CA ALA A 50 2.91 -3.42 7.23
C ALA A 50 1.61 -4.25 7.30
N ARG A 51 0.77 -4.15 6.26
CA ARG A 51 -0.46 -4.91 6.12
C ARG A 51 -0.78 -5.13 4.64
N VAL A 52 -1.39 -6.27 4.33
CA VAL A 52 -2.07 -6.48 3.05
C VAL A 52 -3.51 -6.87 3.30
N TRP A 53 -4.39 -6.33 2.47
CA TRP A 53 -5.78 -6.72 2.35
C TRP A 53 -6.09 -7.01 0.89
N LEU A 54 -6.55 -8.22 0.59
CA LEU A 54 -6.75 -8.73 -0.76
C LEU A 54 -8.17 -9.27 -0.90
N ASP A 55 -8.89 -8.85 -1.94
CA ASP A 55 -10.25 -9.30 -2.25
C ASP A 55 -10.30 -9.82 -3.69
N ALA A 56 -10.86 -11.02 -3.89
CA ALA A 56 -11.18 -11.57 -5.20
C ALA A 56 -12.11 -12.78 -5.10
N GLY A 57 -13.03 -12.92 -6.06
CA GLY A 57 -13.88 -14.13 -6.18
C GLY A 57 -14.70 -14.43 -4.91
N GLY A 58 -15.18 -13.39 -4.22
CA GLY A 58 -15.95 -13.51 -2.98
C GLY A 58 -15.15 -14.01 -1.76
N ARG A 59 -13.82 -14.02 -1.87
CA ARG A 59 -12.89 -14.39 -0.79
C ARG A 59 -12.00 -13.20 -0.45
N ASN A 60 -11.53 -13.21 0.78
CA ASN A 60 -10.64 -12.21 1.32
C ASN A 60 -9.41 -12.86 1.95
N TRP A 61 -8.25 -12.22 1.78
CA TRP A 61 -7.00 -12.57 2.45
C TRP A 61 -6.43 -11.35 3.16
N THR A 62 -5.97 -11.52 4.40
CA THR A 62 -5.30 -10.45 5.14
C THR A 62 -4.07 -10.94 5.87
N THR A 63 -3.12 -10.03 6.11
CA THR A 63 -1.96 -10.35 6.94
C THR A 63 -2.26 -10.30 8.44
N ASP A 64 -3.31 -9.59 8.86
CA ASP A 64 -3.72 -9.49 10.25
C ASP A 64 -4.65 -10.62 10.72
N GLY A 65 -5.13 -11.46 9.79
CA GLY A 65 -5.95 -12.63 10.11
C GLY A 65 -7.33 -12.28 10.68
N GLN A 66 -7.97 -11.22 10.17
CA GLN A 66 -9.30 -10.82 10.62
C GLN A 66 -10.33 -11.96 10.49
N PRO A 67 -11.31 -12.10 11.41
CA PRO A 67 -12.33 -13.14 11.32
C PRO A 67 -13.07 -13.13 9.97
N GLY A 68 -13.14 -14.29 9.32
CA GLY A 68 -13.77 -14.45 8.00
C GLY A 68 -12.81 -14.32 6.81
N SER A 69 -11.55 -13.93 7.06
CA SER A 69 -10.50 -13.82 6.05
C SER A 69 -9.51 -14.99 6.14
N THR A 70 -8.87 -15.29 5.01
CA THR A 70 -7.74 -16.23 4.95
C THR A 70 -6.47 -15.51 5.36
N LYS A 71 -5.76 -16.00 6.38
CA LYS A 71 -4.52 -15.37 6.80
C LYS A 71 -3.38 -15.66 5.82
N VAL A 72 -2.63 -14.63 5.45
CA VAL A 72 -1.44 -14.69 4.59
C VAL A 72 -0.26 -13.99 5.25
N ILE A 73 0.94 -14.29 4.78
CA ILE A 73 2.18 -13.65 5.23
C ILE A 73 2.84 -12.98 4.03
N VAL A 74 3.47 -11.82 4.24
CA VAL A 74 4.35 -11.24 3.22
C VAL A 74 5.62 -12.08 3.17
N GLY A 75 5.75 -12.90 2.13
CA GLY A 75 6.93 -13.73 1.95
C GLY A 75 8.10 -12.93 1.43
N GLN A 76 7.87 -12.16 0.35
CA GLN A 76 8.87 -11.28 -0.25
C GLN A 76 8.23 -9.97 -0.72
N ALA A 77 8.96 -8.88 -0.59
CA ALA A 77 8.60 -7.59 -1.16
C ALA A 77 9.87 -6.94 -1.74
N PHE A 78 9.73 -6.35 -2.92
CA PHE A 78 10.80 -5.68 -3.64
C PHE A 78 10.24 -4.45 -4.36
N GLU A 79 10.99 -3.37 -4.34
CA GLU A 79 10.67 -2.15 -5.07
C GLU A 79 11.95 -1.47 -5.56
N ASP A 80 11.89 -0.97 -6.79
CA ASP A 80 12.85 -0.04 -7.36
C ASP A 80 12.11 1.11 -8.10
N ASP A 81 12.85 1.90 -8.87
CA ASP A 81 12.30 3.04 -9.61
C ASP A 81 11.36 2.63 -10.76
N GLN A 82 11.39 1.37 -11.20
CA GLN A 82 10.68 0.87 -12.38
C GLN A 82 9.60 -0.16 -12.04
N GLN A 83 9.69 -0.83 -10.91
CA GLN A 83 8.81 -1.94 -10.58
C GLN A 83 8.64 -2.15 -9.07
N MET A 84 7.52 -2.79 -8.73
CA MET A 84 7.25 -3.30 -7.40
C MET A 84 6.73 -4.74 -7.51
N ALA A 85 7.23 -5.62 -6.65
CA ALA A 85 6.82 -7.01 -6.58
C ALA A 85 6.56 -7.41 -5.12
N ILE A 86 5.40 -8.03 -4.87
CA ILE A 86 5.05 -8.56 -3.55
C ILE A 86 4.54 -9.98 -3.74
N ASP A 87 5.08 -10.91 -2.95
CA ASP A 87 4.63 -12.30 -2.85
C ASP A 87 4.03 -12.54 -1.47
N LEU A 88 2.78 -13.00 -1.47
CA LEU A 88 2.08 -13.43 -0.26
C LEU A 88 2.12 -14.95 -0.18
N THR A 89 2.45 -15.48 0.99
CA THR A 89 2.50 -16.91 1.25
C THR A 89 1.42 -17.34 2.23
N ASP A 90 1.21 -18.65 2.34
CA ASP A 90 0.49 -19.22 3.48
C ASP A 90 1.24 -18.96 4.81
N GLU A 91 0.59 -19.26 5.94
CA GLU A 91 1.18 -19.08 7.27
C GLU A 91 2.42 -19.95 7.53
N GLY A 92 2.53 -21.08 6.84
CA GLY A 92 3.68 -21.98 6.92
C GLY A 92 4.83 -21.58 5.98
N ILE A 93 4.68 -20.52 5.18
CA ILE A 93 5.62 -20.07 4.15
C ILE A 93 5.97 -21.23 3.19
N SER A 94 5.00 -22.11 2.92
CA SER A 94 5.22 -23.32 2.12
C SER A 94 4.88 -23.14 0.64
N SER A 95 3.97 -22.22 0.35
CA SER A 95 3.50 -21.91 -0.99
C SER A 95 3.18 -20.42 -1.15
N ILE A 96 3.29 -19.93 -2.38
CA ILE A 96 2.88 -18.56 -2.74
C ILE A 96 1.37 -18.58 -3.03
N VAL A 97 0.62 -17.84 -2.23
CA VAL A 97 -0.84 -17.68 -2.33
C VAL A 97 -1.21 -16.61 -3.35
N ALA A 98 -0.48 -15.49 -3.36
CA ALA A 98 -0.74 -14.39 -4.30
C ALA A 98 0.53 -13.66 -4.70
N LYS A 99 0.51 -13.07 -5.89
CA LYS A 99 1.60 -12.27 -6.45
C LYS A 99 1.07 -10.96 -6.99
N LEU A 100 1.64 -9.87 -6.52
CA LEU A 100 1.50 -8.54 -7.11
C LEU A 100 2.78 -8.22 -7.90
N ARG A 101 2.62 -7.81 -9.16
CA ARG A 101 3.71 -7.37 -10.03
C ARG A 101 3.29 -6.08 -10.70
N LEU A 102 3.94 -4.98 -10.34
CA LEU A 102 3.63 -3.66 -10.83
C LEU A 102 4.83 -3.10 -11.59
N VAL A 103 4.51 -2.35 -12.64
CA VAL A 103 5.44 -1.47 -13.36
C VAL A 103 5.08 -0.04 -13.00
N LYS A 104 6.11 0.78 -12.83
CA LYS A 104 6.03 2.20 -12.49
C LYS A 104 6.54 3.00 -13.68
N ALA A 105 5.88 4.11 -13.96
CA ALA A 105 6.32 5.08 -14.95
C ALA A 105 6.12 6.48 -14.39
N SER A 106 7.10 7.35 -14.59
CA SER A 106 7.00 8.76 -14.24
C SER A 106 7.46 9.64 -15.39
N GLU A 107 6.75 10.75 -15.62
CA GLU A 107 7.09 11.80 -16.56
C GLU A 107 6.72 13.14 -15.93
N GLN A 108 7.74 13.90 -15.53
CA GLN A 108 7.61 15.15 -14.78
C GLN A 108 6.80 14.97 -13.49
N SER A 109 5.60 15.56 -13.41
CA SER A 109 4.69 15.46 -12.26
C SER A 109 3.64 14.36 -12.42
N ASN A 110 3.69 13.58 -13.50
CA ASN A 110 2.77 12.48 -13.70
C ASN A 110 3.46 11.19 -13.28
N PHE A 111 2.75 10.37 -12.52
CA PHE A 111 3.15 9.02 -12.22
C PHE A 111 2.00 8.06 -12.49
N ALA A 112 2.37 6.88 -12.97
CA ALA A 112 1.44 5.82 -13.30
C ALA A 112 2.01 4.51 -12.76
N MET A 113 1.14 3.71 -12.15
CA MET A 113 1.48 2.40 -11.65
C MET A 113 0.37 1.40 -11.96
N GLY A 114 0.77 0.24 -12.44
CA GLY A 114 -0.16 -0.83 -12.79
C GLY A 114 0.59 -2.11 -13.17
N GLY A 115 -0.14 -3.20 -13.33
CA GLY A 115 0.46 -4.48 -13.67
C GLY A 115 -0.51 -5.62 -13.45
N THR A 116 -0.08 -6.68 -12.76
CA THR A 116 -0.88 -7.88 -12.53
C THR A 116 -1.00 -8.25 -11.07
N LEU A 117 -2.19 -8.65 -10.67
CA LEU A 117 -2.47 -9.36 -9.43
C LEU A 117 -2.89 -10.79 -9.79
N SER A 118 -2.24 -11.78 -9.21
CA SER A 118 -2.60 -13.20 -9.39
C SER A 118 -2.73 -13.89 -8.04
N ILE A 119 -3.73 -14.76 -7.92
CA ILE A 119 -4.01 -15.52 -6.70
C ILE A 119 -4.18 -16.98 -7.10
N ASP A 120 -3.41 -17.85 -6.48
CA ASP A 120 -3.37 -19.28 -6.83
C ASP A 120 -4.75 -19.92 -6.63
N GLY A 121 -5.20 -20.67 -7.64
CA GLY A 121 -6.52 -21.29 -7.66
C GLY A 121 -7.72 -20.30 -7.68
N VAL A 122 -7.51 -19.01 -7.97
CA VAL A 122 -8.59 -18.01 -8.06
C VAL A 122 -8.63 -17.34 -9.42
N GLY A 123 -7.50 -16.78 -9.87
CA GLY A 123 -7.44 -16.01 -11.11
C GLY A 123 -6.25 -15.06 -11.17
N ALA A 124 -6.18 -14.33 -12.29
CA ALA A 124 -5.19 -13.29 -12.52
C ALA A 124 -5.85 -12.13 -13.26
N TRP A 125 -5.50 -10.91 -12.87
CA TRP A 125 -6.10 -9.68 -13.37
C TRP A 125 -5.03 -8.64 -13.68
N ALA A 126 -5.27 -7.86 -14.73
CA ALA A 126 -4.60 -6.58 -14.87
C ALA A 126 -5.16 -5.62 -13.80
N VAL A 127 -4.27 -4.89 -13.13
CA VAL A 127 -4.64 -3.93 -12.07
C VAL A 127 -4.02 -2.57 -12.35
N THR A 128 -4.73 -1.53 -11.95
CA THR A 128 -4.25 -0.14 -11.94
C THR A 128 -4.22 0.38 -10.52
N CYS A 129 -3.18 1.13 -10.18
CA CYS A 129 -2.95 1.68 -8.85
C CYS A 129 -2.90 3.21 -8.96
N PRO A 130 -4.02 3.93 -8.74
CA PRO A 130 -4.03 5.38 -8.81
C PRO A 130 -3.17 6.01 -7.70
N GLU A 131 -2.60 7.18 -7.99
CA GLU A 131 -2.05 8.06 -6.96
C GLU A 131 -3.20 8.66 -6.13
N PHE A 132 -2.95 8.84 -4.83
CA PHE A 132 -3.89 9.49 -3.90
C PHE A 132 -3.27 10.76 -3.32
#